data_AF-A0A2N2LI54-F1
#
_entry.id   AF-A0A2N2LI54-F1
#
_cell.length_a   1.000
_cell.length_b   1.000
_cell.length_c   1.000
_cell.angle_alpha   90.00
_cell.angle_beta   90.00
_cell.angle_gamma   90.00
#
_symmetry.space_group_name_H-M   'P 1'
#
loop_
_entity.id
_entity.type
_entity.pdbx_description
1 polymer ?
#
loop_
_entity_poly.entity_id
_entity_poly.type
_entity_poly.pdbx_seq_one_letter_code
_entity_poly.pdbx_strand_id
1 'polypeptide(L)' 'MIFNKKTFQVLLVAFLCVFCLLAQARAENIKKICILPFDVHAGDQSVNLQESFYNHLVKEFQKESAIEVIRAGDFAKS' A
#
# COMPACT_ATOMS: atom_id res chain seq x y z
N MET A 1 36.21 29.87 0.11
CA MET A 1 35.76 29.34 1.42
C MET A 1 36.26 27.89 1.52
N ILE A 2 37.39 27.68 2.19
CA ILE A 2 38.03 26.37 2.31
C ILE A 2 37.34 25.63 3.45
N PHE A 3 36.40 24.74 3.13
CA PHE A 3 35.79 23.88 4.13
C PHE A 3 36.86 22.94 4.70
N ASN A 4 37.06 23.00 6.03
CA ASN A 4 37.94 22.07 6.72
C ASN A 4 37.39 20.65 6.54
N LYS A 5 38.26 19.69 6.17
CA LYS A 5 37.90 18.29 5.89
C LYS A 5 37.08 17.65 7.03
N LYS A 6 37.37 18.03 8.29
CA LYS A 6 36.62 17.59 9.47
C LYS A 6 35.19 18.12 9.48
N THR A 7 35.01 19.40 9.14
CA THR A 7 33.70 20.04 9.05
C THR A 7 32.85 19.41 7.95
N PHE A 8 33.45 19.13 6.79
CA PHE A 8 32.76 18.45 5.69
C PHE A 8 32.33 17.03 6.08
N GLN A 9 33.20 16.29 6.78
CA GLN A 9 32.88 14.94 7.26
C GLN A 9 31.72 14.94 8.26
N VAL A 10 31.70 15.88 9.20
CA VAL A 10 30.59 16.02 10.16
C VAL A 10 29.28 16.39 9.45
N LEU A 11 29.33 17.31 8.49
CA LEU A 11 28.17 17.69 7.67
C LEU A 11 27.64 16.52 6.84
N LEU A 12 28.54 15.74 6.24
CA LEU A 12 28.18 14.56 5.46
C LEU A 12 27.50 13.50 6.33
N VAL A 13 28.02 13.24 7.54
CA VAL A 13 27.42 12.30 8.48
C VAL A 13 26.07 12.81 8.96
N ALA A 14 25.96 14.09 9.31
CA ALA A 14 24.68 14.70 9.71
C ALA A 14 23.64 14.61 8.58
N PHE A 15 24.05 14.90 7.35
CA PHE A 15 23.21 14.75 6.17
C PHE A 15 22.74 13.30 6.01
N LEU A 16 23.66 12.34 6.00
CA LEU A 16 23.31 10.92 5.90
C LEU A 16 22.35 10.46 7.02
N CYS A 17 22.56 10.89 8.27
CA CYS A 17 21.66 10.57 9.37
C CYS A 17 20.24 11.12 9.14
N VAL A 18 20.09 12.34 8.64
CA VAL A 18 18.78 12.91 8.30
C VAL A 18 18.11 12.10 7.19
N PHE A 19 18.85 11.70 6.16
CA PHE A 19 18.32 10.86 5.09
C PHE A 19 17.94 9.45 5.57
N CYS A 20 18.72 8.83 6.45
CA CYS A 20 18.40 7.51 7.00
C CYS A 20 17.19 7.53 7.94
N LEU A 21 16.97 8.61 8.69
CA LEU A 21 15.79 8.75 9.56
C LEU A 21 14.51 9.07 8.76
N LEU A 22 14.63 9.83 7.67
CA LEU A 22 13.50 10.14 6.79
C LEU A 22 13.19 9.03 5.79
N ALA A 23 14.20 8.26 5.40
CA ALA A 23 14.04 7.03 4.62
C ALA A 23 13.48 5.96 5.55
N GLN A 24 12.17 6.05 5.81
CA GLN A 24 11.41 4.95 6.37
C GLN A 24 11.55 3.79 5.38
N ALA A 25 12.42 2.83 5.68
CA ALA A 25 12.55 1.61 4.91
C ALA A 25 11.22 0.87 5.04
N ARG A 26 10.30 1.14 4.10
CA ARG A 26 9.05 0.40 3.97
C ARG A 26 9.39 -0.99 3.42
N ALA A 27 9.93 -1.83 4.30
CA ALA A 27 9.88 -3.29 4.15
C ALA A 27 8.47 -3.81 4.48
N GLU A 28 7.45 -2.99 4.24
CA GLU A 28 6.07 -3.36 4.46
C GLU A 28 5.67 -4.15 3.23
N ASN A 29 5.74 -5.49 3.33
CA ASN A 29 5.24 -6.39 2.30
C ASN A 29 3.80 -5.99 2.02
N ILE A 30 3.56 -5.41 0.84
CA ILE A 30 2.22 -5.09 0.37
C ILE A 30 1.41 -6.39 0.44
N LYS A 31 0.41 -6.41 1.32
CA LYS A 31 -0.46 -7.56 1.49
C LYS A 31 -1.44 -7.57 0.34
N LYS A 32 -1.25 -8.51 -0.58
CA LYS A 32 -2.15 -8.76 -1.69
C LYS A 32 -3.38 -9.51 -1.19
N ILE A 33 -4.55 -8.90 -1.32
CA ILE A 33 -5.84 -9.50 -0.93
C ILE A 33 -6.64 -9.79 -2.19
N CYS A 34 -7.11 -11.03 -2.31
CA CYS A 34 -7.98 -11.47 -3.39
C CYS A 34 -9.41 -11.59 -2.87
N ILE A 35 -10.35 -10.85 -3.47
CA ILE A 35 -11.77 -10.98 -3.17
C ILE A 35 -12.34 -12.09 -4.07
N LEU A 36 -12.72 -13.21 -3.47
CA LEU A 36 -13.34 -14.31 -4.19
C LEU A 36 -14.75 -13.93 -4.68
N PRO A 37 -15.25 -14.55 -5.76
CA PRO A 37 -16.64 -14.41 -6.16
C PRO A 37 -17.56 -14.85 -5.01
N PHE A 38 -18.59 -14.05 -4.73
CA PHE A 38 -19.58 -14.34 -3.69
C PHE A 38 -20.96 -13.93 -4.19
N ASP A 39 -22.01 -14.60 -3.71
CA ASP A 39 -23.40 -14.29 -4.06
C ASP A 39 -24.12 -13.57 -2.92
N VAL A 40 -25.11 -12.75 -3.28
CA VAL A 40 -25.96 -12.04 -2.32
C VAL A 40 -27.41 -12.48 -2.48
N HIS A 41 -27.98 -13.04 -1.42
CA HIS A 41 -29.37 -13.49 -1.42
C HIS A 41 -30.31 -12.41 -0.88
N ALA A 42 -30.62 -11.40 -1.71
CA ALA A 42 -31.48 -10.27 -1.37
C ALA A 42 -32.65 -10.08 -2.37
N GLY A 43 -33.14 -11.17 -2.95
CA GLY A 43 -34.20 -11.14 -3.97
C GLY A 43 -33.82 -10.30 -5.19
N ASP A 44 -34.72 -9.40 -5.59
CA ASP A 44 -34.64 -8.60 -6.82
C ASP A 44 -33.46 -7.62 -6.87
N GLN A 45 -32.88 -7.28 -5.70
CA GLN A 45 -31.75 -6.34 -5.60
C GLN A 45 -30.39 -7.02 -5.40
N SER A 46 -30.35 -8.35 -5.43
CA SER A 46 -29.14 -9.17 -5.24
C SER A 46 -27.91 -8.66 -6.01
N VAL A 47 -28.05 -8.45 -7.32
CA VAL A 47 -26.95 -8.02 -8.20
C VAL A 47 -26.43 -6.62 -7.84
N ASN A 48 -27.35 -5.66 -7.67
CA ASN A 48 -26.97 -4.27 -7.33
C ASN A 48 -26.32 -4.20 -5.94
N LEU A 49 -26.79 -5.00 -4.99
CA LEU A 49 -26.23 -5.05 -3.63
C LEU A 49 -24.84 -5.68 -3.63
N GLN A 50 -24.66 -6.76 -4.40
CA GLN A 50 -23.37 -7.43 -4.58
C GLN A 50 -22.32 -6.46 -5.15
N GLU A 51 -22.67 -5.73 -6.21
CA GLU A 51 -21.76 -4.75 -6.83
C GLU A 51 -21.44 -3.58 -5.89
N SER A 52 -22.45 -3.03 -5.22
CA SER A 52 -22.26 -1.95 -4.25
C SER A 52 -21.35 -2.39 -3.08
N PHE A 53 -21.59 -3.59 -2.55
CA PHE A 53 -20.79 -4.15 -1.46
C PHE A 53 -19.33 -4.39 -1.89
N TYR A 54 -19.12 -4.99 -3.07
CA TYR A 54 -17.78 -5.19 -3.61
C TYR A 54 -17.03 -3.86 -3.73
N ASN A 55 -17.66 -2.84 -4.31
CA ASN A 55 -17.07 -1.52 -4.49
C ASN A 55 -16.75 -0.82 -3.16
N HIS A 56 -17.62 -0.97 -2.15
CA HIS A 56 -17.36 -0.45 -0.81
C HIS A 56 -16.18 -1.16 -0.14
N LEU A 57 -16.13 -2.48 -0.22
CA LEU A 57 -15.06 -3.28 0.37
C LEU A 57 -13.69 -2.94 -0.23
N VAL A 58 -13.61 -2.78 -1.57
CA VAL A 58 -12.39 -2.35 -2.26
C VAL A 58 -11.94 -0.97 -1.76
N LYS A 59 -12.87 -0.02 -1.61
CA LYS A 59 -12.55 1.33 -1.11
C LYS A 59 -12.02 1.31 0.32
N GLU A 60 -12.59 0.47 1.19
CA GLU A 60 -12.08 0.34 2.57
C GLU A 60 -10.67 -0.23 2.59
N PHE A 61 -10.39 -1.27 1.81
CA PHE A 61 -9.03 -1.83 1.71
C PHE A 61 -8.02 -0.85 1.12
N GLN A 62 -8.42 -0.02 0.15
CA GLN A 62 -7.56 1.01 -0.44
C GLN A 62 -7.20 2.15 0.53
N LYS A 63 -7.92 2.31 1.65
CA LYS A 63 -7.52 3.28 2.70
C LYS A 63 -6.23 2.85 3.40
N GLU A 64 -5.94 1.55 3.44
CA GLU A 64 -4.70 1.02 3.99
C GLU A 64 -3.62 0.96 2.89
N SER A 65 -2.59 1.81 2.98
CA SER A 65 -1.52 1.90 1.97
C SER A 65 -0.68 0.63 1.82
N ALA A 66 -0.82 -0.33 2.74
CA ALA A 66 -0.14 -1.61 2.73
C ALA A 66 -0.96 -2.73 2.07
N ILE A 67 -2.18 -2.46 1.59
CA ILE A 67 -3.05 -3.45 0.96
C ILE A 67 -3.20 -3.18 -0.54
N GLU A 68 -2.98 -4.21 -1.34
CA GLU A 68 -3.30 -4.23 -2.77
C GLU A 68 -4.44 -5.21 -3.01
N VAL A 69 -5.56 -4.72 -3.55
CA VAL A 69 -6.71 -5.57 -3.88
C VAL A 69 -6.56 -6.08 -5.30
N ILE A 70 -6.52 -7.40 -5.46
CA ILE A 70 -6.42 -8.09 -6.75
C ILE A 70 -7.75 -8.78 -7.04
N ARG A 71 -8.20 -8.71 -8.29
CA ARG A 71 -9.38 -9.46 -8.73
C ARG A 71 -9.06 -10.96 -8.76
N ALA A 72 -10.05 -11.80 -8.43
CA ALA A 72 -9.86 -13.26 -8.41
C ALA A 72 -9.29 -13.86 -9.70
N GLY A 73 -9.65 -13.32 -10.87
CA GLY A 73 -9.12 -13.77 -12.16
C GLY A 73 -7.66 -13.40 -12.44
N ASP A 74 -7.13 -12.38 -11.75
CA ASP A 74 -5.77 -11.89 -11.95
C ASP A 74 -4.79 -12.51 -10.93
N PHE A 75 -5.27 -13.00 -9.79
CA PHE A 75 -4.46 -13.72 -8.81
C PHE A 75 -3.83 -15.00 -9.40
N ALA A 76 -4.57 -15.73 -10.25
CA ALA A 76 -4.07 -16.94 -10.90
C ALA A 76 -2.94 -16.68 -11.94
N LYS A 77 -2.67 -15.41 -12.28
CA LYS A 77 -1.68 -14.99 -13.27
C LYS A 77 -0.42 -14.36 -12.64
N SER A 78 -0.39 -14.16 -11.32
CA SER A 78 0.72 -13.49 -10.61
C SER A 78 1.70 -14.46 -9.97
#